data_AF-A0AAU2MQW8-F1
#
_entry.id   AF-A0AAU2MQW8-F1
#
_cell.length_a   1.000
_cell.length_b   1.000
_cell.length_c   1.000
_cell.angle_alpha   90.00
_cell.angle_beta   90.00
_cell.angle_gamma   90.00
#
_symmetry.space_group_name_H-M   'P 1'
#
loop_
_entity.id
_entity.type
_entity.pdbx_description
1 polymer ?
#
loop_
_entity_poly.entity_id
_entity_poly.type
_entity_poly.pdbx_seq_one_letter_code
_entity_poly.pdbx_strand_id
1 'polypeptide(L)'
;MQNSKIVVVLVAAGLLATGCGSSDAEDGAGGAAQKALPVAIDGPQKDVVPQRETGEKLKITPLPAMNAPFVEKVEHNLRQAVLRSARVPGETSAKCPDGVDEKAGAVSQCVATYEGAEIPYEVKISDSAKKGSSLIFFDTTPKKGLLVAKAVYDSLNESYGSESGRTDASKLACEEMPAAKAVPLGKDTGFTCQYWTKFANQGEPGYATLRLKMGAQGYGLGFEPVE
;
A
#
# COMPACT_ATOMS: atom_id res chain seq x y z
N MET A 1 -59.93 37.12 -13.05
CA MET A 1 -60.47 36.75 -14.38
C MET A 1 -60.44 35.22 -14.47
N GLN A 2 -61.54 34.61 -14.90
CA GLN A 2 -61.66 33.15 -15.09
C GLN A 2 -61.18 32.73 -16.49
N ASN A 3 -61.27 31.42 -16.77
CA ASN A 3 -61.23 30.72 -18.06
C ASN A 3 -59.84 30.18 -18.48
N SER A 4 -59.71 28.95 -19.04
CA SER A 4 -60.72 27.89 -19.24
C SER A 4 -60.10 26.50 -19.41
N LYS A 5 -60.95 25.45 -19.34
CA LYS A 5 -60.58 24.02 -19.43
C LYS A 5 -60.62 23.48 -20.88
N ILE A 6 -59.67 22.62 -21.26
CA ILE A 6 -59.78 21.49 -22.23
C ILE A 6 -58.76 20.42 -21.75
N VAL A 7 -59.00 19.11 -21.52
CA VAL A 7 -60.13 18.15 -21.66
C VAL A 7 -60.19 17.32 -22.97
N VAL A 8 -59.59 16.12 -22.92
CA VAL A 8 -59.92 14.88 -23.70
C VAL A 8 -59.51 14.90 -25.19
N VAL A 9 -58.85 13.87 -25.76
CA VAL A 9 -59.43 12.58 -26.24
C VAL A 9 -58.49 11.37 -26.06
N LEU A 10 -59.08 10.23 -25.66
CA LEU A 10 -58.45 8.90 -25.67
C LEU A 10 -58.41 8.29 -27.08
N VAL A 11 -57.38 7.49 -27.37
CA VAL A 11 -57.58 6.21 -28.09
C VAL A 11 -56.86 5.11 -27.33
N ALA A 12 -57.63 4.19 -26.75
CA ALA A 12 -57.11 2.95 -26.21
C ALA A 12 -57.15 1.87 -27.29
N ALA A 13 -56.06 1.13 -27.45
CA ALA A 13 -56.04 -0.18 -28.11
C ALA A 13 -55.54 -1.19 -27.08
N GLY A 14 -56.47 -1.90 -26.45
CA GLY A 14 -56.13 -2.90 -25.45
C GLY A 14 -55.69 -4.21 -26.09
N LEU A 15 -54.65 -4.82 -25.54
CA LEU A 15 -54.40 -6.26 -25.67
C LEU A 15 -54.36 -6.85 -24.27
N LEU A 16 -55.34 -7.71 -23.98
CA LEU A 16 -55.50 -8.38 -22.71
C LEU A 16 -54.44 -9.47 -22.56
N ALA A 17 -53.58 -9.34 -21.55
CA ALA A 17 -52.81 -10.44 -21.00
C ALA A 17 -53.17 -10.59 -19.52
N THR A 18 -54.10 -11.47 -19.21
CA THR A 18 -54.50 -11.81 -17.84
C THR A 18 -53.41 -12.65 -17.18
N GLY A 19 -52.56 -12.02 -16.37
CA GLY A 19 -51.61 -12.68 -15.47
C GLY A 19 -51.87 -12.27 -14.03
N CYS A 20 -52.45 -13.17 -13.24
CA CYS A 20 -52.68 -12.95 -11.80
C CYS A 20 -51.44 -13.41 -11.02
N GLY A 21 -50.81 -12.51 -10.27
CA GLY A 21 -49.67 -12.81 -9.41
C GLY A 21 -49.31 -11.60 -8.56
N SER A 22 -49.32 -11.75 -7.24
CA SER A 22 -49.09 -10.67 -6.28
C SER A 22 -47.76 -9.97 -6.50
N SER A 23 -47.77 -8.64 -6.53
CA SER A 23 -46.56 -7.82 -6.54
C SER A 23 -46.06 -7.57 -5.12
N ASP A 24 -45.67 -8.64 -4.43
CA ASP A 24 -44.72 -8.54 -3.31
C ASP A 24 -43.32 -8.44 -3.92
N ALA A 25 -42.96 -7.23 -4.37
CA ALA A 25 -41.61 -6.90 -4.75
C ALA A 25 -40.81 -6.57 -3.48
N GLU A 26 -40.37 -7.62 -2.77
CA GLU A 26 -39.31 -7.46 -1.78
C GLU A 26 -38.06 -6.92 -2.50
N ASP A 27 -37.59 -5.74 -2.09
CA ASP A 27 -36.30 -5.17 -2.50
C ASP A 27 -35.16 -6.00 -1.88
N GLY A 28 -35.03 -7.23 -2.39
CA GLY A 28 -33.94 -8.13 -2.09
C GLY A 28 -32.67 -7.59 -2.72
N ALA A 29 -31.93 -6.78 -1.96
CA ALA A 29 -30.56 -6.37 -2.27
C ALA A 29 -29.63 -7.59 -2.21
N GLY A 30 -29.76 -8.48 -3.19
CA GLY A 30 -28.91 -9.64 -3.39
C GLY A 30 -27.49 -9.17 -3.69
N GLY A 31 -26.64 -9.15 -2.67
CA GLY A 31 -25.25 -8.77 -2.77
C GLY A 31 -24.56 -9.61 -3.84
N ALA A 32 -24.25 -8.99 -4.99
CA ALA A 32 -23.56 -9.67 -6.07
C ALA A 32 -22.22 -10.19 -5.55
N ALA A 33 -22.02 -11.51 -5.59
CA ALA A 33 -20.82 -12.16 -5.07
C ALA A 33 -19.57 -11.51 -5.67
N GLN A 34 -18.75 -10.87 -4.82
CA GLN A 34 -17.64 -10.05 -5.28
C GLN A 34 -16.65 -10.91 -6.08
N LYS A 35 -16.33 -10.48 -7.30
CA LYS A 35 -15.41 -11.20 -8.18
C LYS A 35 -13.99 -11.08 -7.67
N ALA A 36 -13.22 -12.16 -7.82
CA ALA A 36 -11.79 -12.20 -7.55
C ALA A 36 -11.03 -11.10 -8.32
N LEU A 37 -10.09 -10.46 -7.63
CA LEU A 37 -9.11 -9.54 -8.21
C LEU A 37 -8.11 -10.27 -9.16
N PRO A 38 -7.45 -9.54 -10.09
CA PRO A 38 -6.74 -10.17 -11.22
C PRO A 38 -5.43 -10.90 -10.84
N VAL A 39 -4.74 -10.51 -9.78
CA VAL A 39 -3.46 -11.10 -9.39
C VAL A 39 -3.68 -12.13 -8.29
N ALA A 40 -3.74 -13.42 -8.64
CA ALA A 40 -3.82 -14.51 -7.67
C ALA A 40 -2.48 -14.70 -6.92
N ILE A 41 -2.53 -14.86 -5.60
CA ILE A 41 -1.35 -15.05 -4.75
C ILE A 41 -1.35 -16.50 -4.20
N ASP A 42 -0.62 -17.38 -4.88
CA ASP A 42 -0.60 -18.82 -4.59
C ASP A 42 0.49 -19.26 -3.59
N GLY A 43 1.24 -18.31 -3.00
CA GLY A 43 2.27 -18.60 -2.00
C GLY A 43 3.27 -17.47 -1.74
N PRO A 44 4.35 -17.75 -0.98
CA PRO A 44 5.44 -16.81 -0.71
C PRO A 44 6.08 -16.27 -1.99
N GLN A 45 6.52 -15.01 -1.95
CA GLN A 45 6.98 -14.32 -3.14
C GLN A 45 8.48 -14.44 -3.33
N LYS A 46 8.89 -14.86 -4.54
CA LYS A 46 10.30 -15.04 -4.87
C LYS A 46 11.07 -13.73 -4.71
N ASP A 47 12.24 -13.83 -4.09
CA ASP A 47 13.21 -12.76 -3.83
C ASP A 47 12.78 -11.75 -2.76
N VAL A 48 11.59 -11.89 -2.15
CA VAL A 48 11.26 -11.17 -0.91
C VAL A 48 12.07 -11.78 0.24
N VAL A 49 12.74 -10.93 1.00
CA VAL A 49 13.49 -11.32 2.19
C VAL A 49 12.54 -11.33 3.38
N PRO A 50 12.45 -12.43 4.15
CA PRO A 50 11.60 -12.52 5.34
C PRO A 50 11.92 -11.41 6.33
N GLN A 51 10.91 -10.86 7.00
CA GLN A 51 11.11 -9.72 7.93
C GLN A 51 12.08 -10.04 9.10
N ARG A 52 12.27 -11.32 9.41
CA ARG A 52 13.22 -11.81 10.43
C ARG A 52 14.65 -12.03 9.91
N GLU A 53 14.85 -12.03 8.59
CA GLU A 53 16.17 -12.16 7.96
C GLU A 53 16.76 -10.78 7.64
N THR A 54 17.74 -10.32 8.42
CA THR A 54 18.55 -9.14 8.10
C THR A 54 19.65 -9.45 7.06
N GLY A 55 19.35 -10.37 6.14
CA GLY A 55 20.31 -11.11 5.33
C GLY A 55 21.10 -10.26 4.35
N GLU A 56 22.24 -10.80 3.92
CA GLU A 56 23.22 -10.12 3.06
C GLU A 56 22.65 -9.62 1.73
N LYS A 57 21.55 -10.25 1.27
CA LYS A 57 20.75 -9.90 0.09
C LYS A 57 20.28 -8.44 0.04
N LEU A 58 20.14 -7.76 1.19
CA LEU A 58 19.72 -6.36 1.28
C LEU A 58 20.85 -5.40 1.72
N LYS A 59 22.13 -5.78 1.57
CA LYS A 59 23.27 -4.89 1.88
C LYS A 59 23.68 -4.06 0.66
N ILE A 60 23.81 -2.74 0.83
CA ILE A 60 24.45 -1.88 -0.18
C ILE A 60 25.97 -1.93 -0.02
N THR A 61 26.68 -2.44 -1.03
CA THR A 61 28.14 -2.46 -1.12
C THR A 61 28.63 -1.64 -2.32
N PRO A 62 29.86 -1.08 -2.28
CA PRO A 62 30.73 -0.97 -1.10
C PRO A 62 30.14 -0.06 -0.02
N LEU A 63 30.70 -0.14 1.19
CA LEU A 63 30.45 0.87 2.22
C LEU A 63 31.28 2.13 1.90
N PRO A 64 30.81 3.35 2.25
CA PRO A 64 31.61 4.57 2.15
C PRO A 64 32.89 4.44 2.98
N ALA A 65 33.97 5.07 2.51
CA ALA A 65 35.22 5.09 3.25
C ALA A 65 35.06 5.82 4.61
N MET A 66 35.88 5.48 5.61
CA MET A 66 35.81 6.14 6.92
C MET A 66 35.96 7.66 6.84
N ASN A 67 36.78 8.15 5.90
CA ASN A 67 37.00 9.56 5.59
C ASN A 67 36.13 10.11 4.44
N ALA A 68 35.14 9.36 3.94
CA ALA A 68 34.20 9.86 2.94
C ALA A 68 33.40 11.07 3.47
N PRO A 69 32.98 12.00 2.60
CA PRO A 69 32.12 13.13 2.95
C PRO A 69 30.89 12.68 3.72
N PHE A 70 30.42 13.51 4.67
CA PHE A 70 29.27 13.16 5.50
C PHE A 70 27.99 12.93 4.66
N VAL A 71 27.77 13.74 3.62
CA VAL A 71 26.66 13.56 2.66
C VAL A 71 26.68 12.18 1.97
N GLU A 72 27.85 11.65 1.59
CA GLU A 72 27.97 10.32 0.97
C GLU A 72 27.53 9.21 1.94
N LYS A 73 27.84 9.37 3.24
CA LYS A 73 27.42 8.45 4.29
C LYS A 73 25.91 8.52 4.55
N VAL A 74 25.31 9.71 4.48
CA VAL A 74 23.85 9.91 4.56
C VAL A 74 23.16 9.30 3.34
N GLU A 75 23.65 9.54 2.13
CA GLU A 75 23.08 8.98 0.89
C GLU A 75 23.18 7.45 0.87
N HIS A 76 24.30 6.86 1.31
CA HIS A 76 24.41 5.41 1.49
C HIS A 76 23.42 4.87 2.53
N ASN A 77 23.27 5.54 3.68
CA ASN A 77 22.30 5.18 4.70
C ASN A 77 20.85 5.21 4.17
N LEU A 78 20.50 6.24 3.39
CA LEU A 78 19.18 6.36 2.76
C LEU A 78 18.91 5.24 1.76
N ARG A 79 19.86 4.93 0.87
CA ARG A 79 19.76 3.77 -0.05
C ARG A 79 19.55 2.46 0.71
N GLN A 80 20.31 2.27 1.78
CA GLN A 80 20.23 1.10 2.65
C GLN A 80 18.91 1.03 3.43
N ALA A 81 18.33 2.16 3.84
CA ALA A 81 17.05 2.24 4.52
C ALA A 81 15.88 1.92 3.57
N VAL A 82 15.89 2.50 2.37
CA VAL A 82 14.87 2.22 1.34
C VAL A 82 14.92 0.75 0.91
N LEU A 83 16.11 0.18 0.67
CA LEU A 83 16.24 -1.24 0.30
C LEU A 83 15.70 -2.19 1.38
N ARG A 84 15.87 -1.84 2.67
CA ARG A 84 15.27 -2.58 3.78
C ARG A 84 13.75 -2.43 3.82
N SER A 85 13.23 -1.24 3.56
CA SER A 85 11.78 -1.00 3.47
C SER A 85 11.14 -1.77 2.31
N ALA A 86 11.86 -1.94 1.20
CA ALA A 86 11.40 -2.68 0.03
C ALA A 86 11.25 -4.19 0.27
N ARG A 87 12.00 -4.76 1.23
CA ARG A 87 12.21 -6.21 1.46
C ARG A 87 12.72 -7.00 0.23
N VAL A 88 12.94 -6.37 -0.92
CA VAL A 88 13.28 -7.02 -2.19
C VAL A 88 14.55 -6.38 -2.77
N PRO A 89 15.56 -7.16 -3.20
CA PRO A 89 16.72 -6.64 -3.93
C PRO A 89 16.30 -5.80 -5.13
N GLY A 90 16.89 -4.62 -5.31
CA GLY A 90 16.55 -3.70 -6.39
C GLY A 90 17.48 -2.49 -6.46
N GLU A 91 17.40 -1.74 -7.55
CA GLU A 91 18.19 -0.55 -7.77
C GLU A 91 17.79 0.58 -6.81
N THR A 92 18.80 1.19 -6.17
CA THR A 92 18.60 2.33 -5.26
C THR A 92 19.60 3.44 -5.51
N SER A 93 19.12 4.69 -5.44
CA SER A 93 19.94 5.89 -5.38
C SER A 93 19.49 6.79 -4.23
N ALA A 94 20.33 7.75 -3.85
CA ALA A 94 19.93 8.86 -2.99
C ALA A 94 20.71 10.10 -3.37
N LYS A 95 20.11 11.27 -3.18
CA LYS A 95 20.72 12.58 -3.37
C LYS A 95 20.24 13.57 -2.32
N CYS A 96 21.17 14.32 -1.73
CA CYS A 96 20.88 15.48 -0.91
C CYS A 96 21.27 16.74 -1.71
N PRO A 97 20.34 17.39 -2.44
CA PRO A 97 20.69 18.39 -3.47
C PRO A 97 21.42 19.62 -2.92
N ASP A 98 21.04 20.07 -1.72
CA ASP A 98 21.66 21.19 -1.01
C ASP A 98 22.79 20.73 -0.05
N GLY A 99 23.18 19.46 -0.13
CA GLY A 99 24.03 18.79 0.86
C GLY A 99 23.30 18.45 2.14
N VAL A 100 24.06 18.28 3.23
CA VAL A 100 23.52 18.05 4.58
C VAL A 100 24.26 18.98 5.55
N ASP A 101 23.52 19.80 6.30
CA ASP A 101 24.09 20.67 7.32
C ASP A 101 24.46 19.87 8.57
N GLU A 102 25.74 19.85 8.94
CA GLU A 102 26.29 19.10 10.08
C GLU A 102 26.09 19.77 11.46
N LYS A 103 25.38 20.91 11.52
CA LYS A 103 25.06 21.58 12.81
C LYS A 103 24.07 20.75 13.64
N ALA A 104 24.21 20.82 14.97
CA ALA A 104 23.29 20.18 15.91
C ALA A 104 21.84 20.64 15.67
N GLY A 105 20.90 19.68 15.62
CA GLY A 105 19.49 19.93 15.38
C GLY A 105 19.14 20.39 13.96
N ALA A 106 20.12 20.51 13.05
CA ALA A 106 19.87 20.94 11.68
C ALA A 106 19.06 19.89 10.91
N VAL A 107 18.22 20.37 10.00
CA VAL A 107 17.30 19.57 9.21
C VAL A 107 17.59 19.81 7.73
N SER A 108 17.94 18.74 7.02
CA SER A 108 18.23 18.76 5.57
C SER A 108 17.21 17.89 4.83
N GLN A 109 16.94 18.21 3.55
CA GLN A 109 16.05 17.42 2.71
C GLN A 109 16.88 16.61 1.70
N CYS A 110 16.56 15.33 1.56
CA CYS A 110 17.16 14.43 0.59
C CYS A 110 16.06 13.65 -0.13
N VAL A 111 16.36 13.08 -1.29
CA VAL A 111 15.47 12.17 -2.01
C VAL A 111 16.20 10.85 -2.21
N ALA A 112 15.54 9.75 -1.87
CA ALA A 112 16.02 8.40 -2.17
C ALA A 112 15.08 7.72 -3.16
N THR A 113 15.61 6.80 -3.95
CA THR A 113 14.83 6.07 -4.96
C THR A 113 14.97 4.57 -4.80
N TYR A 114 13.92 3.84 -5.21
CA TYR A 114 13.94 2.40 -5.43
C TYR A 114 13.16 2.09 -6.71
N GLU A 115 13.81 1.46 -7.69
CA GLU A 115 13.18 1.13 -8.99
C GLU A 115 12.43 2.34 -9.62
N GLY A 116 13.05 3.52 -9.55
CA GLY A 116 12.48 4.80 -10.02
C GLY A 116 11.44 5.46 -9.10
N ALA A 117 10.95 4.81 -8.05
CA ALA A 117 10.01 5.42 -7.11
C ALA A 117 10.73 6.39 -6.15
N GLU A 118 10.41 7.68 -6.24
CA GLU A 118 11.03 8.74 -5.43
C GLU A 118 10.38 8.92 -4.05
N ILE A 119 11.21 8.87 -3.01
CA ILE A 119 10.83 8.98 -1.61
C ILE A 119 11.58 10.20 -1.02
N PRO A 120 10.88 11.29 -0.68
CA PRO A 120 11.48 12.40 0.04
C PRO A 120 11.78 11.99 1.49
N TYR A 121 12.97 12.36 1.97
CA TYR A 121 13.45 12.13 3.31
C TYR A 121 13.86 13.44 3.97
N GLU A 122 13.55 13.55 5.25
CA GLU A 122 14.14 14.52 6.15
C GLU A 122 15.28 13.88 6.92
N VAL A 123 16.45 14.54 6.92
CA VAL A 123 17.63 14.14 7.67
C VAL A 123 17.81 15.14 8.80
N LYS A 124 17.63 14.71 10.04
CA LYS A 124 17.86 15.54 11.23
C LYS A 124 19.18 15.14 11.89
N ILE A 125 20.09 16.10 12.07
CA ILE A 125 21.27 15.90 12.92
C ILE A 125 20.86 15.93 14.39
N SER A 126 21.41 15.01 15.19
CA SER A 126 21.18 14.97 16.64
C SER A 126 21.43 16.33 17.29
N ASP A 127 20.53 16.73 18.19
CA ASP A 127 20.68 17.96 19.00
C ASP A 127 21.92 17.89 19.92
N SER A 128 22.48 16.69 20.13
CA SER A 128 23.72 16.46 20.90
C SER A 128 25.01 16.55 20.08
N ALA A 129 24.93 16.79 18.76
CA ALA A 129 26.11 16.84 17.90
C ALA A 129 27.07 17.96 18.30
N LYS A 130 28.37 17.63 18.42
CA LYS A 130 29.42 18.59 18.78
C LYS A 130 30.28 18.88 17.56
N LYS A 131 30.51 20.17 17.28
CA LYS A 131 31.42 20.62 16.22
C LYS A 131 32.82 20.03 16.45
N GLY A 132 33.33 19.27 15.48
CA GLY A 132 34.60 18.54 15.60
C GLY A 132 34.51 17.12 16.19
N SER A 133 33.31 16.61 16.46
CA SER A 133 33.11 15.18 16.75
C SER A 133 33.44 14.33 15.52
N SER A 134 34.14 13.21 15.71
CA SER A 134 34.37 12.21 14.66
C SER A 134 33.11 11.39 14.34
N LEU A 135 32.10 11.44 15.21
CA LEU A 135 30.80 10.78 15.03
C LEU A 135 29.68 11.82 15.08
N ILE A 136 28.93 11.92 13.98
CA ILE A 136 27.71 12.73 13.87
C ILE A 136 26.55 11.74 13.75
N PHE A 137 25.66 11.76 14.74
CA PHE A 137 24.43 10.96 14.72
C PHE A 137 23.32 11.74 14.02
N PHE A 138 22.53 11.05 13.22
CA PHE A 138 21.41 11.62 12.48
C PHE A 138 20.26 10.62 12.38
N ASP A 139 19.04 11.13 12.30
CA ASP A 139 17.82 10.38 12.06
C ASP A 139 17.32 10.64 10.64
N THR A 140 16.76 9.62 9.99
CA THR A 140 16.17 9.73 8.64
C THR A 140 14.68 9.42 8.68
N THR A 141 13.86 10.42 8.33
CA THR A 141 12.38 10.31 8.37
C THR A 141 11.80 10.37 6.96
N PRO A 142 11.20 9.28 6.45
CA PRO A 142 10.52 9.30 5.16
C PRO A 142 9.26 10.19 5.22
N LYS A 143 8.95 10.91 4.13
CA LYS A 143 7.70 11.68 3.96
C LYS A 143 6.65 10.96 3.12
N LYS A 144 7.05 9.88 2.45
CA LYS A 144 6.21 8.90 1.73
C LYS A 144 6.70 7.50 2.08
N GLY A 145 5.82 6.50 2.04
CA GLY A 145 6.23 5.11 2.19
C GLY A 145 6.40 4.45 0.83
N LEU A 146 7.15 3.35 0.80
CA LEU A 146 7.41 2.59 -0.41
C LEU A 146 6.48 1.37 -0.48
N LEU A 147 5.60 1.36 -1.47
CA LEU A 147 4.82 0.18 -1.84
C LEU A 147 5.60 -0.61 -2.88
N VAL A 148 5.92 -1.88 -2.59
CA VAL A 148 6.54 -2.82 -3.55
C VAL A 148 5.59 -3.99 -3.75
N ALA A 149 5.13 -4.23 -4.97
CA ALA A 149 4.06 -5.20 -5.26
C ALA A 149 4.37 -6.60 -4.71
N LYS A 150 5.60 -7.11 -4.94
CA LYS A 150 6.07 -8.40 -4.38
C LYS A 150 5.97 -8.44 -2.85
N ALA A 151 6.40 -7.39 -2.14
CA ALA A 151 6.36 -7.36 -0.68
C ALA A 151 4.92 -7.27 -0.13
N VAL A 152 4.00 -6.65 -0.88
CA VAL A 152 2.56 -6.62 -0.56
C VAL A 152 1.96 -8.02 -0.69
N TYR A 153 2.18 -8.69 -1.82
CA TYR A 153 1.71 -10.05 -2.08
C TYR A 153 2.26 -11.05 -1.05
N ASP A 154 3.53 -10.92 -0.69
CA ASP A 154 4.18 -11.73 0.35
C ASP A 154 3.52 -11.50 1.71
N SER A 155 3.30 -10.24 2.10
CA SER A 155 2.67 -9.90 3.37
C SER A 155 1.20 -10.34 3.47
N LEU A 156 0.47 -10.39 2.33
CA LEU A 156 -0.87 -10.98 2.29
C LEU A 156 -0.79 -12.51 2.50
N ASN A 157 0.18 -13.19 1.88
CA ASN A 157 0.41 -14.61 2.08
C ASN A 157 0.86 -14.94 3.52
N GLU A 158 1.75 -14.14 4.12
CA GLU A 158 2.13 -14.23 5.54
C GLU A 158 0.90 -14.09 6.45
N SER A 159 -0.09 -13.26 6.08
CA SER A 159 -1.25 -12.92 6.92
C SER A 159 -2.50 -13.78 6.72
N TYR A 160 -2.70 -14.34 5.52
CA TYR A 160 -3.92 -15.05 5.12
C TYR A 160 -3.67 -16.33 4.30
N GLY A 161 -2.42 -16.59 3.90
CA GLY A 161 -2.04 -17.75 3.07
C GLY A 161 -1.84 -19.02 3.89
N SER A 162 -1.33 -20.07 3.24
CA SER A 162 -1.12 -21.39 3.88
C SER A 162 -0.20 -21.36 5.09
N GLU A 163 0.72 -20.38 5.16
CA GLU A 163 1.69 -20.23 6.25
C GLU A 163 1.15 -19.40 7.42
N SER A 164 0.00 -18.73 7.26
CA SER A 164 -0.61 -17.90 8.31
C SER A 164 -1.22 -18.70 9.48
N GLY A 165 -1.38 -20.02 9.31
CA GLY A 165 -2.10 -20.88 10.25
C GLY A 165 -3.63 -20.71 10.24
N ARG A 166 -4.17 -19.83 9.39
CA ARG A 166 -5.62 -19.64 9.23
C ARG A 166 -6.25 -20.79 8.45
N THR A 167 -7.45 -21.19 8.87
CA THR A 167 -8.29 -22.19 8.19
C THR A 167 -9.59 -21.58 7.63
N ASP A 168 -9.84 -20.31 7.95
CA ASP A 168 -10.99 -19.53 7.52
C ASP A 168 -10.72 -18.66 6.28
N ALA A 169 -9.45 -18.56 5.86
CA ALA A 169 -9.00 -17.82 4.68
C ALA A 169 -8.42 -18.78 3.62
N SER A 170 -8.64 -18.46 2.34
CA SER A 170 -8.09 -19.17 1.16
C SER A 170 -8.17 -18.25 -0.06
N LYS A 171 -7.64 -18.68 -1.22
CA LYS A 171 -7.74 -17.95 -2.51
C LYS A 171 -7.42 -16.46 -2.36
N LEU A 172 -6.14 -16.14 -2.26
CA LEU A 172 -5.69 -14.77 -2.12
C LEU A 172 -5.63 -14.09 -3.49
N ALA A 173 -6.05 -12.83 -3.57
CA ALA A 173 -5.93 -12.05 -4.79
C ALA A 173 -5.68 -10.57 -4.49
N CYS A 174 -5.03 -9.86 -5.41
CA CYS A 174 -4.83 -8.41 -5.34
C CYS A 174 -5.08 -7.73 -6.68
N GLU A 175 -5.31 -6.42 -6.64
CA GLU A 175 -5.21 -5.57 -7.81
C GLU A 175 -3.79 -5.58 -8.38
N GLU A 176 -3.67 -5.29 -9.68
CA GLU A 176 -2.37 -5.16 -10.33
C GLU A 176 -1.67 -3.88 -9.87
N MET A 177 -0.68 -4.03 -8.99
CA MET A 177 0.15 -2.93 -8.50
C MET A 177 1.39 -2.71 -9.38
N PRO A 178 1.84 -1.46 -9.54
CA PRO A 178 3.16 -1.19 -10.11
C PRO A 178 4.26 -1.81 -9.24
N ALA A 179 5.37 -2.23 -9.86
CA ALA A 179 6.47 -2.92 -9.17
C ALA A 179 6.95 -2.17 -7.91
N ALA A 180 7.09 -0.84 -8.02
CA ALA A 180 7.36 0.07 -6.91
C ALA A 180 6.56 1.37 -7.06
N LYS A 181 6.09 1.96 -5.95
CA LYS A 181 5.40 3.26 -5.92
C LYS A 181 5.59 3.96 -4.56
N ALA A 182 5.91 5.24 -4.58
CA ALA A 182 5.90 6.07 -3.38
C ALA A 182 4.47 6.55 -3.06
N VAL A 183 3.97 6.23 -1.88
CA VAL A 183 2.57 6.49 -1.45
C VAL A 183 2.50 7.36 -0.18
N PRO A 184 1.42 8.11 0.05
CA PRO A 184 1.27 8.93 1.26
C PRO A 184 1.26 8.08 2.54
N LEU A 185 1.88 8.57 3.61
CA LEU A 185 1.91 7.92 4.92
C LEU A 185 0.56 8.02 5.63
N GLY A 186 0.17 6.96 6.35
CA GLY A 186 -1.04 6.91 7.18
C GLY A 186 -2.36 6.94 6.40
N LYS A 187 -2.32 6.90 5.07
CA LYS A 187 -3.49 6.99 4.19
C LYS A 187 -3.67 5.71 3.37
N ASP A 188 -4.88 5.53 2.89
CA ASP A 188 -5.20 4.57 1.84
C ASP A 188 -4.28 4.80 0.62
N THR A 189 -3.72 3.73 0.10
CA THR A 189 -2.84 3.75 -1.07
C THR A 189 -3.60 3.75 -2.41
N GLY A 190 -4.91 3.53 -2.35
CA GLY A 190 -5.79 3.37 -3.51
C GLY A 190 -5.71 1.98 -4.14
N PHE A 191 -5.19 0.99 -3.40
CA PHE A 191 -5.08 -0.40 -3.86
C PHE A 191 -5.79 -1.36 -2.90
N THR A 192 -6.35 -2.43 -3.45
CA THR A 192 -7.03 -3.47 -2.68
C THR A 192 -6.45 -4.87 -2.90
N CYS A 193 -6.60 -5.69 -1.85
CA CYS A 193 -6.41 -7.13 -1.89
C CYS A 193 -7.64 -7.83 -1.30
N GLN A 194 -7.74 -9.13 -1.49
CA GLN A 194 -8.86 -9.97 -1.11
C GLN A 194 -8.37 -11.33 -0.62
N TYR A 195 -9.18 -11.93 0.26
CA TYR A 195 -9.10 -13.35 0.57
C TYR A 195 -10.52 -13.93 0.57
N TRP A 196 -10.67 -15.17 0.12
CA TRP A 196 -11.93 -15.89 0.22
C TRP A 196 -12.11 -16.50 1.61
N THR A 197 -13.29 -16.31 2.20
CA THR A 197 -13.67 -16.89 3.48
C THR A 197 -15.10 -17.42 3.44
N LYS A 198 -15.44 -18.33 4.36
CA LYS A 198 -16.81 -18.87 4.54
C LYS A 198 -17.78 -17.86 5.16
N PHE A 199 -17.26 -16.76 5.71
CA PHE A 199 -18.01 -15.79 6.54
C PHE A 199 -17.85 -14.35 6.01
N ALA A 200 -17.79 -14.16 4.69
CA ALA A 200 -17.82 -12.84 4.07
C ALA A 200 -19.27 -12.29 4.11
N ASN A 201 -19.54 -11.12 3.52
CA ASN A 201 -20.88 -10.67 3.11
C ASN A 201 -22.04 -11.11 4.03
N GLN A 202 -22.06 -10.64 5.28
CA GLN A 202 -23.10 -10.95 6.30
C GLN A 202 -23.18 -12.42 6.75
N GLY A 203 -22.12 -13.20 6.57
CA GLY A 203 -22.01 -14.61 6.95
C GLY A 203 -21.94 -15.60 5.78
N GLU A 204 -22.09 -15.12 4.55
CA GLU A 204 -22.06 -15.95 3.33
C GLU A 204 -20.64 -16.16 2.77
N PRO A 205 -20.36 -17.31 2.13
CA PRO A 205 -19.04 -17.58 1.56
C PRO A 205 -18.70 -16.66 0.37
N GLY A 206 -17.56 -15.97 0.43
CA GLY A 206 -17.19 -14.96 -0.57
C GLY A 206 -15.80 -14.37 -0.35
N TYR A 207 -15.43 -13.41 -1.20
CA TYR A 207 -14.21 -12.61 -1.01
C TYR A 207 -14.49 -11.47 -0.03
N ALA A 208 -13.66 -11.39 1.01
CA ALA A 208 -13.55 -10.21 1.86
C ALA A 208 -12.47 -9.28 1.30
N THR A 209 -12.76 -7.99 1.19
CA THR A 209 -11.84 -6.99 0.62
C THR A 209 -11.08 -6.25 1.72
N LEU A 210 -9.79 -6.05 1.48
CA LEU A 210 -8.82 -5.36 2.33
C LEU A 210 -8.26 -4.17 1.55
N ARG A 211 -8.40 -2.95 2.07
CA ARG A 211 -7.69 -1.77 1.56
C ARG A 211 -6.25 -1.77 2.08
N LEU A 212 -5.31 -1.36 1.23
CA LEU A 212 -3.90 -1.28 1.57
C LEU A 212 -3.56 0.12 2.10
N LYS A 213 -2.94 0.16 3.29
CA LYS A 213 -2.56 1.39 3.98
C LYS A 213 -1.09 1.36 4.36
N MET A 214 -0.41 2.48 4.17
CA MET A 214 0.99 2.64 4.56
C MET A 214 1.08 3.14 6.01
N GLY A 215 1.95 2.53 6.83
CA GLY A 215 2.15 2.92 8.22
C GLY A 215 2.50 4.41 8.37
N ALA A 216 2.02 5.05 9.44
CA ALA A 216 2.17 6.50 9.65
C ALA A 216 3.63 6.99 9.76
N GLN A 217 4.56 6.08 10.11
CA GLN A 217 6.00 6.35 10.22
C GLN A 217 6.81 5.88 8.98
N GLY A 218 6.15 5.45 7.91
CA GLY A 218 6.81 4.94 6.70
C GLY A 218 7.33 3.52 6.77
N TYR A 219 7.16 2.85 7.91
CA TYR A 219 7.45 1.43 8.09
C TYR A 219 6.15 0.64 8.24
N GLY A 220 6.07 -0.49 7.54
CA GLY A 220 4.95 -1.43 7.63
C GLY A 220 3.80 -1.16 6.65
N LEU A 221 3.31 -2.24 6.06
CA LEU A 221 2.06 -2.30 5.32
C LEU A 221 0.94 -2.77 6.25
N GLY A 222 -0.23 -2.12 6.16
CA GLY A 222 -1.44 -2.54 6.84
C GLY A 222 -2.52 -2.98 5.85
N PHE A 223 -3.26 -4.02 6.23
CA PHE A 223 -4.49 -4.47 5.57
C PHE A 223 -5.67 -4.11 6.47
N GLU A 224 -6.55 -3.20 6.02
CA GLU A 224 -7.76 -2.82 6.76
C GLU A 224 -9.01 -3.32 6.01
N PRO A 225 -9.98 -3.98 6.66
CA PRO A 225 -11.23 -4.36 5.99
C PRO A 225 -11.93 -3.19 5.31
N VAL A 226 -12.59 -3.48 4.19
CA VAL A 226 -13.59 -2.60 3.58
C VAL A 226 -14.96 -3.03 4.11
N GLU A 227 -15.59 -2.13 4.86
CA GLU A 227 -16.99 -2.23 5.31
C GLU A 227 -17.96 -1.79 4.21
#